data_AF-A0A0B6YDC9-F1
#
_entry.id   AF-A0A0B6YDC9-F1
#
_cell.length_a   1.000
_cell.length_b   1.000
_cell.length_c   1.000
_cell.angle_alpha   90.00
_cell.angle_beta   90.00
_cell.angle_gamma   90.00
#
_symmetry.space_group_name_H-M   'P 1'
#
loop_
_entity.id
_entity.type
_entity.pdbx_description
1 polymer ?
#
loop_
_entity_poly.entity_id
_entity_poly.type
_entity_poly.pdbx_seq_one_letter_code
_entity_poly.pdbx_strand_id
1 'polypeptide(L)'
;AYAKRSELGDEDFVDVTQDVKNMQSLAEGDKVRRRINDTFTQDTTYYSPTYHMNNDHGTAHISVIDAQGNAVSVTSTINTFFGCQVKGRRTGIIFNSEMDDFSTPNA
;
A
#
# COMPACT_ATOMS: atom_id res chain seq x y z
N ALA A 1 -4.73 -6.61 -8.57
CA ALA A 1 -3.92 -5.49 -8.06
C ALA A 1 -3.54 -5.72 -6.59
N TYR A 2 -4.48 -5.64 -5.63
CA TYR A 2 -4.18 -5.85 -4.20
C TYR A 2 -3.42 -7.15 -3.90
N ALA A 3 -3.83 -8.30 -4.43
CA ALA A 3 -3.07 -9.55 -4.20
C ALA A 3 -1.62 -9.50 -4.68
N LYS A 4 -1.32 -8.72 -5.73
CA LYS A 4 0.06 -8.52 -6.21
C LYS A 4 0.87 -7.53 -5.38
N ARG A 5 0.20 -6.64 -4.62
CA ARG A 5 0.86 -5.71 -3.70
C ARG A 5 1.72 -6.45 -2.67
N SER A 6 1.29 -7.65 -2.24
CA SER A 6 2.08 -8.43 -1.28
C SER A 6 3.44 -8.88 -1.82
N GLU A 7 3.65 -8.86 -3.14
CA GLU A 7 4.95 -9.20 -3.74
C GLU A 7 5.92 -8.00 -3.74
N LEU A 8 5.47 -6.82 -3.30
CA LEU A 8 6.28 -5.61 -3.25
C LEU A 8 6.90 -5.41 -1.86
N GLY A 9 8.08 -4.80 -1.84
CA GLY A 9 8.81 -4.43 -0.64
C GLY A 9 9.86 -3.37 -0.95
N ASP A 10 10.71 -3.06 0.03
CA ASP A 10 11.79 -2.08 -0.09
C ASP A 10 12.88 -2.58 -1.06
N GLU A 11 13.13 -1.83 -2.13
CA GLU A 11 14.03 -2.20 -3.23
C GLU A 11 15.50 -2.29 -2.81
N ASP A 12 15.88 -1.66 -1.69
CA ASP A 12 17.22 -1.81 -1.11
C ASP A 12 17.44 -3.21 -0.50
N PHE A 13 16.35 -3.96 -0.24
CA PHE A 13 16.39 -5.26 0.43
C PHE A 13 15.80 -6.41 -0.40
N VAL A 14 14.87 -6.14 -1.31
CA VAL A 14 14.21 -7.14 -2.18
C VAL A 14 14.12 -6.65 -3.62
N ASP A 15 14.54 -7.49 -4.58
CA ASP A 15 14.41 -7.17 -6.01
C ASP A 15 12.96 -7.39 -6.47
N VAL A 16 12.24 -6.28 -6.64
CA VAL A 16 10.85 -6.24 -7.12
C VAL A 16 10.73 -5.90 -8.61
N THR A 17 11.86 -5.82 -9.33
CA THR A 17 11.91 -5.30 -10.71
C THR A 17 11.00 -6.10 -11.64
N GLN A 18 11.03 -7.42 -11.54
CA GLN A 18 10.23 -8.27 -12.42
C GLN A 18 8.75 -8.23 -12.04
N ASP A 19 8.43 -8.12 -10.75
CA ASP A 19 7.04 -8.01 -10.27
C ASP A 19 6.40 -6.72 -10.77
N VAL A 20 7.10 -5.58 -10.63
CA VAL A 20 6.64 -4.28 -11.16
C VAL A 20 6.45 -4.34 -12.68
N LYS A 21 7.41 -4.89 -13.42
CA LYS A 21 7.29 -5.07 -14.89
C LYS A 21 6.08 -5.92 -15.26
N ASN A 22 5.87 -7.04 -14.56
CA ASN A 22 4.74 -7.94 -14.81
C ASN A 22 3.42 -7.25 -14.52
N MET A 23 3.30 -6.55 -13.39
CA MET A 23 2.10 -5.82 -12.97
C MET A 23 1.65 -4.74 -13.97
N GLN A 24 2.60 -4.14 -14.69
CA GLN A 24 2.32 -3.13 -15.73
C GLN A 24 2.04 -3.73 -17.12
N SER A 25 2.23 -5.04 -17.29
CA SER A 25 2.06 -5.68 -18.60
C SER A 25 0.60 -5.91 -18.96
N LEU A 26 0.26 -5.71 -20.24
CA LEU A 26 -1.08 -6.00 -20.76
C LEU A 26 -1.45 -7.47 -20.62
N ALA A 27 -0.49 -8.38 -20.80
CA ALA A 27 -0.71 -9.82 -20.71
C ALA A 27 -1.16 -10.26 -19.30
N GLU A 28 -0.53 -9.73 -18.24
CA GLU A 28 -0.98 -9.96 -16.86
C GLU A 28 -2.33 -9.28 -16.60
N GLY A 29 -2.54 -8.06 -17.11
CA GLY A 29 -3.83 -7.38 -17.05
C GLY A 29 -4.97 -8.24 -17.62
N ASP A 30 -4.78 -8.85 -18.79
CA ASP A 30 -5.76 -9.74 -19.43
C ASP A 30 -5.98 -11.04 -18.64
N LYS A 31 -4.93 -11.60 -18.03
CA LYS A 31 -5.06 -12.78 -17.16
C LYS A 31 -5.91 -12.46 -15.94
N VAL A 32 -5.67 -11.34 -15.26
CA VAL A 32 -6.46 -10.92 -14.09
C VAL A 32 -7.89 -10.58 -14.50
N ARG A 33 -8.07 -9.86 -15.60
CA ARG A 33 -9.39 -9.48 -16.13
C ARG A 33 -10.29 -10.69 -16.43
N ARG A 34 -9.74 -11.77 -16.99
CA ARG A 34 -10.50 -13.01 -17.26
C ARG A 34 -11.04 -13.70 -16.00
N ARG A 35 -10.56 -13.31 -14.82
CA ARG A 35 -10.98 -13.85 -13.52
C ARG A 35 -12.06 -12.99 -12.85
N ILE A 36 -12.43 -11.87 -13.46
CA ILE A 36 -13.54 -11.02 -12.99
C ILE A 36 -14.85 -11.77 -13.21
N ASN A 37 -15.69 -11.76 -12.18
CA ASN A 37 -17.03 -12.33 -12.24
C ASN A 37 -18.05 -11.18 -12.24
N ASP A 38 -18.95 -11.18 -13.22
CA ASP A 38 -19.93 -10.09 -13.41
C ASP A 38 -21.08 -10.11 -12.37
N THR A 39 -21.20 -11.19 -11.59
CA THR A 39 -22.30 -11.39 -10.62
C THR A 39 -21.90 -11.15 -9.18
N PHE A 40 -20.62 -11.31 -8.81
CA PHE A 40 -20.15 -11.04 -7.46
C PHE A 40 -18.64 -10.75 -7.39
N THR A 41 -18.24 -10.02 -6.35
CA THR A 41 -16.84 -9.70 -6.06
C THR A 41 -16.17 -10.85 -5.32
N GLN A 42 -14.98 -11.25 -5.78
CA GLN A 42 -14.15 -12.23 -5.11
C GLN A 42 -13.32 -11.59 -3.99
N ASP A 43 -13.06 -12.35 -2.92
CA ASP A 43 -12.10 -11.97 -1.90
C ASP A 43 -10.67 -11.88 -2.47
N THR A 44 -9.79 -11.10 -1.84
CA THR A 44 -8.39 -10.98 -2.26
C THR A 44 -7.64 -12.32 -2.31
N THR A 45 -7.95 -13.25 -1.42
CA THR A 45 -7.35 -14.61 -1.36
C THR A 45 -7.60 -15.41 -2.63
N TYR A 46 -8.74 -15.19 -3.31
CA TYR A 46 -9.01 -15.79 -4.61
C TYR A 46 -7.89 -15.46 -5.60
N TYR A 47 -7.35 -14.25 -5.56
CA TYR A 47 -6.29 -13.78 -6.46
C TYR A 47 -4.87 -14.16 -6.02
N SER A 48 -4.73 -15.01 -5.01
CA SER A 48 -3.48 -15.64 -4.57
C SER A 48 -2.39 -14.64 -4.11
N PRO A 49 -2.62 -13.88 -3.01
CA PRO A 49 -1.59 -13.07 -2.41
C PRO A 49 -0.48 -13.94 -1.78
N THR A 50 0.74 -13.44 -1.78
CA THR A 50 1.92 -14.09 -1.18
C THR A 50 1.96 -13.93 0.34
N TYR A 51 1.52 -12.77 0.84
CA TYR A 51 1.46 -12.46 2.27
C TYR A 51 0.08 -11.95 2.67
N HIS A 52 -0.21 -12.01 3.97
CA HIS A 52 -1.41 -11.42 4.54
C HIS A 52 -1.45 -9.92 4.26
N MET A 53 -2.62 -9.42 3.85
CA MET A 53 -2.84 -8.00 3.66
C MET A 53 -3.55 -7.43 4.88
N ASN A 54 -2.89 -6.48 5.53
CA ASN A 54 -3.48 -5.71 6.62
C ASN A 54 -4.50 -4.72 6.07
N ASN A 55 -5.55 -4.46 6.86
CA ASN A 55 -6.49 -3.40 6.56
C ASN A 55 -5.86 -2.05 6.95
N ASP A 56 -5.97 -1.04 6.10
CA ASP A 56 -5.38 0.29 6.31
C ASP A 56 -6.38 1.20 7.05
N HIS A 57 -5.88 2.12 7.88
CA HIS A 57 -6.68 2.88 8.84
C HIS A 57 -6.42 4.39 8.86
N GLY A 58 -5.69 4.98 7.89
CA GLY A 58 -5.88 6.39 7.56
C GLY A 58 -4.63 7.19 7.17
N THR A 59 -4.78 8.05 6.17
CA THR A 59 -3.75 8.97 5.69
C THR A 59 -4.33 10.36 5.46
N ALA A 60 -3.47 11.39 5.37
CA ALA A 60 -3.85 12.72 4.93
C ALA A 60 -3.24 13.01 3.56
N HIS A 61 -3.99 13.69 2.70
CA HIS A 61 -3.56 14.04 1.36
C HIS A 61 -3.79 15.52 1.07
N ILE A 62 -2.82 16.16 0.42
CA ILE A 62 -2.94 17.52 -0.09
C ILE A 62 -2.40 17.59 -1.52
N SER A 63 -3.10 18.32 -2.38
CA SER A 63 -2.66 18.69 -3.73
C SER A 63 -2.65 20.20 -3.87
N VAL A 64 -1.61 20.76 -4.47
CA VAL A 64 -1.42 22.20 -4.66
C VAL A 64 -1.00 22.48 -6.10
N ILE A 65 -1.59 23.50 -6.72
CA ILE A 65 -1.17 24.07 -8.01
C ILE A 65 -0.94 25.57 -7.80
N ASP A 66 0.16 26.11 -8.31
CA ASP A 66 0.45 27.54 -8.22
C ASP A 66 0.20 28.30 -9.54
N ALA A 67 0.34 29.63 -9.50
CA ALA A 67 0.09 30.50 -10.65
C ALA A 67 1.13 30.35 -11.79
N GLN A 68 2.27 29.72 -11.52
CA GLN A 68 3.31 29.43 -12.52
C GLN A 68 3.09 28.07 -13.18
N GLY A 69 2.09 27.31 -12.73
CA GLY A 69 1.77 25.98 -13.23
C GLY A 69 2.56 24.87 -12.54
N ASN A 70 3.25 25.14 -11.43
CA ASN A 70 3.86 24.08 -10.63
C ASN A 70 2.76 23.29 -9.92
N ALA A 71 2.94 21.97 -9.82
CA ALA A 71 2.00 21.06 -9.17
C ALA A 71 2.71 20.17 -8.15
N VAL A 72 2.13 20.03 -6.96
CA VAL A 72 2.64 19.20 -5.87
C VAL A 72 1.52 18.34 -5.33
N SER A 73 1.80 17.06 -5.10
CA SER A 73 0.89 16.08 -4.50
C SER A 73 1.61 15.37 -3.36
N VAL A 74 1.08 15.47 -2.15
CA VAL A 74 1.71 14.91 -0.94
C VAL A 74 0.68 14.09 -0.18
N THR A 75 1.01 12.83 0.06
CA THR A 75 0.34 11.96 1.03
C THR A 75 1.25 11.82 2.24
N SER A 76 0.72 12.03 3.44
CA SER A 76 1.45 11.87 4.70
C SER A 76 0.62 11.05 5.69
N THR A 77 1.29 10.29 6.53
CA THR A 77 0.65 9.35 7.45
C THR A 77 1.45 9.14 8.74
N ILE A 78 0.77 8.64 9.76
CA ILE A 78 1.35 8.03 10.96
C ILE A 78 0.94 6.55 11.08
N ASN A 79 0.56 5.95 9.94
CA ASN A 79 -0.10 4.67 9.72
C ASN A 79 -1.56 4.62 10.22
N THR A 80 -1.79 4.23 11.47
CA THR A 80 -3.14 4.07 12.00
C THR A 80 -3.64 5.34 12.69
N PHE A 81 -4.94 5.39 13.06
CA PHE A 81 -5.46 6.50 13.85
C PHE A 81 -4.67 6.69 15.15
N PHE A 82 -4.09 7.88 15.33
CA PHE A 82 -3.18 8.21 16.44
C PHE A 82 -1.88 7.39 16.47
N GLY A 83 -1.48 6.78 15.36
CA GLY A 83 -0.25 6.01 15.22
C GLY A 83 -0.14 4.91 16.26
N CYS A 84 1.00 4.78 16.94
CA CYS A 84 1.17 3.79 18.01
C CYS A 84 0.49 4.18 19.34
N GLN A 85 -0.37 5.21 19.34
CA GLN A 85 -1.08 5.73 20.52
C GLN A 85 -0.15 6.24 21.63
N VAL A 86 1.12 6.48 21.30
CA VAL A 86 2.12 7.07 22.18
C VAL A 86 2.38 8.51 21.74
N LYS A 87 2.49 9.41 22.72
CA LYS A 87 2.94 10.78 22.49
C LYS A 87 4.14 11.15 23.36
N GLY A 88 5.01 11.99 22.83
CA GLY A 88 6.12 12.57 23.57
C GLY A 88 5.61 13.38 24.77
N ARG A 89 6.08 13.06 25.99
CA ARG A 89 5.62 13.72 27.23
C ARG A 89 5.86 15.23 27.25
N ARG A 90 6.96 15.68 26.64
CA ARG A 90 7.35 17.10 26.59
C ARG A 90 6.78 17.84 25.37
N THR A 91 6.74 17.19 24.21
CA THR A 91 6.43 17.83 22.92
C THR A 91 4.98 17.67 22.50
N GLY A 92 4.27 16.68 23.04
CA GLY A 92 2.91 16.34 22.61
C GLY A 92 2.83 15.67 21.24
N ILE A 93 3.95 15.43 20.56
CA ILE A 93 4.00 14.79 19.23
C ILE A 93 3.56 13.34 19.35
N ILE A 94 2.61 12.93 18.50
CA ILE A 94 2.15 11.55 18.36
C ILE A 94 3.17 10.78 17.50
N PHE A 95 3.51 9.56 17.93
CA PHE A 95 4.45 8.70 17.21
C PHE A 95 3.70 7.76 16.25
N ASN A 96 4.29 7.49 15.09
CA ASN A 96 3.72 6.61 14.08
C ASN A 96 3.70 5.14 14.52
N SER A 97 2.99 4.32 13.76
CA SER A 97 3.04 2.85 13.84
C SER A 97 3.41 2.23 12.49
N GLU A 98 4.29 2.84 11.71
CA GLU A 98 4.59 2.40 10.33
C GLU A 98 5.21 0.99 10.27
N MET A 99 5.90 0.56 11.32
CA MET A 99 6.45 -0.79 11.41
C MET A 99 5.39 -1.90 11.35
N ASP A 100 4.10 -1.57 11.53
CA ASP A 100 2.96 -2.50 11.38
C ASP A 100 2.74 -2.94 9.91
N ASP A 101 3.31 -2.22 8.94
CA ASP A 101 3.20 -2.55 7.51
C ASP A 101 4.19 -3.66 7.09
N PHE A 102 5.13 -4.04 7.95
CA PHE A 102 6.03 -5.14 7.68
C PHE A 102 5.30 -6.49 7.77
N SER A 103 5.56 -7.37 6.80
CA SER A 103 5.10 -8.75 6.88
C SER A 103 5.77 -9.49 8.06
N THR A 104 5.07 -10.47 8.63
CA THR A 104 5.59 -11.37 9.66
C THR A 104 5.60 -12.83 9.16
N PRO A 105 6.57 -13.24 8.33
CA PRO A 105 6.64 -14.60 7.82
C PRO A 105 6.81 -15.62 8.96
N ASN A 106 5.99 -16.66 8.97
CA ASN A 106 5.96 -17.72 10.00
C ASN A 106 5.47 -17.29 11.39
N ALA A 107 4.79 -16.14 11.51
CA ALA A 107 4.08 -15.76 12.72
C ALA A 107 2.79 -16.56 12.92
#